data_AF-A0A2E3QSF6-F1
#
_entry.id   AF-A0A2E3QSF6-F1
#
_cell.length_a   1.000
_cell.length_b   1.000
_cell.length_c   1.000
_cell.angle_alpha   90.00
_cell.angle_beta   90.00
_cell.angle_gamma   90.00
#
_symmetry.space_group_name_H-M   'P 1'
#
loop_
_entity.id
_entity.type
_entity.pdbx_description
1 polymer ?
#
loop_
_entity_poly.entity_id
_entity_poly.type
_entity_poly.pdbx_seq_one_letter_code
_entity_poly.pdbx_strand_id
1 'polypeptide(L)'
;MSEIVPEGPEGTRQAAVLVDYQNLHHYLKGRIGRDGSTADLAGHLFKALRDRLAADDTRLVRGRAYADFGGLDDHTRHVQRSLYLHAIEPVYVPATMHRNTTDLQLAVDAIEMRDRHPEVTTFVLLAGDRDYAPVVTALLAHGRRVMVVGFKEHLSPYLLEHTDAGEFIDAAELLPADALVPEVEVGTAIQTTEFSAIQDPAYEIDYDALEVVEKFFGQYEEIYLTPLLRRLSDEIGEVEGHDPKSLVADLEECGAVRLERRKGMPYDYTVLLVNGEHPAVIEVREEIHGARVVATDDGLPFDDDAEI
;
A
#
# COMPACT_ATOMS: atom_id res chain seq x y z
N MET A 1 15.31 -49.31 -21.25
CA MET A 1 16.54 -48.50 -21.22
C MET A 1 16.28 -47.38 -20.22
N SER A 2 16.85 -47.51 -19.02
CA SER A 2 16.74 -46.48 -17.97
C SER A 2 17.64 -45.32 -18.38
N GLU A 3 17.07 -44.15 -18.62
CA GLU A 3 17.84 -42.92 -18.81
C GLU A 3 18.58 -42.62 -17.50
N ILE A 4 19.90 -42.52 -17.61
CA ILE A 4 20.78 -42.08 -16.53
C ILE A 4 20.68 -40.56 -16.53
N VAL A 5 19.98 -40.01 -15.54
CA VAL A 5 20.03 -38.57 -15.25
C VAL A 5 21.46 -38.25 -14.83
N PRO A 6 22.15 -37.29 -15.47
CA PRO A 6 23.51 -36.94 -15.08
C PRO A 6 23.47 -36.30 -13.70
N GLU A 7 23.98 -37.01 -12.69
CA GLU A 7 24.27 -36.43 -11.38
C GLU A 7 25.29 -35.31 -11.59
N GLY A 8 24.92 -34.09 -11.19
CA GLY A 8 25.86 -32.98 -11.09
C GLY A 8 27.02 -33.31 -10.15
N PRO A 9 28.06 -32.44 -10.09
CA PRO A 9 29.21 -32.68 -9.22
C PRO A 9 28.73 -32.95 -7.78
N GLU A 10 29.20 -34.06 -7.20
CA GLU A 10 28.72 -34.67 -5.96
C GLU A 10 28.32 -33.62 -4.89
N GLY A 11 27.05 -33.65 -4.46
CA GLY A 11 26.56 -33.03 -3.23
C GLY A 11 25.97 -31.62 -3.31
N THR A 12 26.25 -30.81 -4.34
CA THR A 12 25.72 -29.42 -4.41
C THR A 12 24.41 -29.35 -5.19
N ARG A 13 23.33 -28.93 -4.53
CA ARG A 13 22.02 -28.71 -5.18
C ARG A 13 22.09 -27.51 -6.12
N GLN A 14 21.33 -27.54 -7.21
CA GLN A 14 21.24 -26.40 -8.13
C GLN A 14 19.88 -25.73 -8.03
N ALA A 15 19.90 -24.40 -7.91
CA ALA A 15 18.72 -23.58 -7.74
C ALA A 15 18.43 -22.68 -8.92
N ALA A 16 17.14 -22.56 -9.23
CA ALA A 16 16.59 -21.46 -9.99
C ALA A 16 15.95 -20.45 -9.04
N VAL A 17 16.27 -19.17 -9.21
CA VAL A 17 15.61 -18.06 -8.49
C VAL A 17 14.70 -17.34 -9.48
N LEU A 18 13.41 -17.33 -9.20
CA LEU A 18 12.37 -16.68 -9.99
C LEU A 18 11.75 -15.57 -9.14
N VAL A 19 11.87 -14.33 -9.61
CA VAL A 19 11.53 -13.14 -8.85
C VAL A 19 10.35 -12.44 -9.51
N ASP A 20 9.27 -12.30 -8.76
CA ASP A 20 8.22 -11.35 -9.08
C ASP A 20 8.73 -9.94 -8.74
N TYR A 21 9.48 -9.38 -9.69
CA TYR A 21 10.17 -8.12 -9.48
C TYR A 21 9.20 -6.94 -9.46
N GLN A 22 8.07 -7.06 -10.15
CA GLN A 22 7.01 -6.06 -10.12
C GLN A 22 6.49 -5.88 -8.68
N ASN A 23 6.13 -6.98 -8.01
CA ASN A 23 5.64 -6.93 -6.64
C ASN A 23 6.73 -6.56 -5.62
N LEU A 24 7.96 -7.06 -5.81
CA LEU A 24 9.11 -6.66 -4.99
C LEU A 24 9.36 -5.14 -5.09
N HIS A 25 9.35 -4.58 -6.30
CA HIS A 25 9.55 -3.14 -6.53
C HIS A 25 8.48 -2.31 -5.83
N HIS A 26 7.20 -2.69 -5.98
CA HIS A 26 6.10 -1.98 -5.33
C HIS A 26 6.20 -2.00 -3.81
N TYR A 27 6.53 -3.16 -3.22
CA TYR A 27 6.73 -3.27 -1.78
C TYR A 27 7.89 -2.39 -1.30
N LEU A 28 9.06 -2.50 -1.93
CA LEU A 28 10.23 -1.72 -1.53
C LEU A 28 9.99 -0.22 -1.68
N LYS A 29 9.38 0.21 -2.79
CA LYS A 29 9.06 1.62 -3.06
C LYS A 29 8.21 2.25 -1.96
N GLY A 30 7.26 1.50 -1.39
CA GLY A 30 6.44 1.97 -0.27
C GLY A 30 7.20 2.14 1.04
N ARG A 31 8.41 1.56 1.14
CA ARG A 31 9.18 1.43 2.38
C ARG A 31 10.61 1.94 2.29
N ILE A 32 11.01 2.60 1.21
CA ILE A 32 12.33 3.24 1.10
C ILE A 32 12.30 4.68 1.66
N GLY A 33 13.40 5.09 2.30
CA GLY A 33 13.63 6.48 2.68
C GLY A 33 13.81 7.40 1.46
N ARG A 34 13.79 8.73 1.68
CA ARG A 34 13.86 9.76 0.61
C ARG A 34 15.03 9.61 -0.37
N ASP A 35 16.16 9.08 0.08
CA ASP A 35 17.38 8.90 -0.72
C ASP A 35 17.65 7.41 -1.07
N GLY A 36 16.68 6.53 -0.81
CA GLY A 36 16.79 5.10 -1.07
C GLY A 36 16.58 4.75 -2.55
N SER A 37 17.16 3.64 -2.97
CA SER A 37 17.00 3.07 -4.33
C SER A 37 16.46 1.66 -4.20
N THR A 38 15.33 1.37 -4.84
CA THR A 38 14.72 0.03 -4.75
C THR A 38 15.62 -1.01 -5.41
N ALA A 39 16.30 -0.64 -6.51
CA ALA A 39 17.27 -1.49 -7.18
C ALA A 39 18.47 -1.88 -6.30
N ASP A 40 18.92 -0.99 -5.41
CA ASP A 40 20.05 -1.24 -4.53
C ASP A 40 19.63 -2.15 -3.36
N LEU A 41 18.44 -1.93 -2.79
CA LEU A 41 17.88 -2.83 -1.77
C LEU A 41 17.60 -4.23 -2.33
N ALA A 42 17.02 -4.32 -3.52
CA ALA A 42 16.83 -5.59 -4.21
C ALA A 42 18.19 -6.28 -4.45
N GLY A 43 19.23 -5.54 -4.83
CA GLY A 43 20.60 -6.06 -4.96
C GLY A 43 21.15 -6.63 -3.66
N HIS A 44 20.96 -5.93 -2.52
CA HIS A 44 21.32 -6.45 -1.20
C HIS A 44 20.59 -7.76 -0.89
N LEU A 45 19.28 -7.80 -1.12
CA LEU A 45 18.46 -8.99 -0.94
C LEU A 45 18.98 -10.15 -1.79
N PHE A 46 19.23 -9.95 -3.08
CA PHE A 46 19.72 -11.03 -3.97
C PHE A 46 21.10 -11.53 -3.57
N LYS A 47 21.98 -10.64 -3.10
CA LYS A 47 23.28 -11.03 -2.55
C LYS A 47 23.10 -11.91 -1.30
N ALA A 48 22.32 -11.45 -0.33
CA ALA A 48 22.08 -12.19 0.91
C ALA A 48 21.38 -13.54 0.66
N LEU A 49 20.41 -13.58 -0.26
CA LEU A 49 19.74 -14.81 -0.69
C LEU A 49 20.74 -15.81 -1.28
N ARG A 50 21.64 -15.35 -2.17
CA ARG A 50 22.67 -16.21 -2.76
C ARG A 50 23.65 -16.73 -1.71
N ASP A 51 24.06 -15.89 -0.76
CA ASP A 51 24.95 -16.29 0.34
C ASP A 51 24.26 -17.32 1.26
N ARG A 52 22.96 -17.15 1.51
CA ARG A 52 22.13 -18.11 2.26
C ARG A 52 21.98 -19.45 1.54
N LEU A 53 21.72 -19.43 0.24
CA LEU A 53 21.65 -20.66 -0.58
C LEU A 53 23.00 -21.39 -0.59
N ALA A 54 24.10 -20.66 -0.72
CA ALA A 54 25.45 -21.23 -0.70
C ALA A 54 25.77 -21.90 0.65
N ALA A 55 25.31 -21.32 1.77
CA ALA A 55 25.44 -21.91 3.10
C ALA A 55 24.59 -23.19 3.29
N ASP A 56 23.58 -23.40 2.45
CA ASP A 56 22.76 -24.61 2.36
C ASP A 56 23.22 -25.54 1.21
N ASP A 57 24.51 -25.48 0.81
CA ASP A 57 25.07 -26.27 -0.30
C ASP A 57 24.23 -26.22 -1.59
N THR A 58 23.58 -25.07 -1.83
CA THR A 58 22.69 -24.83 -2.95
C THR A 58 23.24 -23.68 -3.80
N ARG A 59 23.58 -23.98 -5.05
CA ARG A 59 24.14 -23.01 -5.98
C ARG A 59 23.07 -22.44 -6.90
N LEU A 60 22.95 -21.12 -6.93
CA LEU A 60 22.17 -20.42 -7.96
C LEU A 60 22.80 -20.65 -9.35
N VAL A 61 22.03 -21.27 -10.27
CA VAL A 61 22.44 -21.53 -11.66
C VAL A 61 21.58 -20.82 -12.70
N ARG A 62 20.38 -20.39 -12.31
CA ARG A 62 19.43 -19.65 -13.17
C ARG A 62 18.72 -18.60 -12.33
N GLY A 63 18.77 -17.33 -12.72
CA GLY A 63 18.05 -16.25 -12.05
C GLY A 63 17.20 -15.51 -13.07
N ARG A 64 15.90 -15.31 -12.79
CA ARG A 64 15.01 -14.49 -13.64
C ARG A 64 14.16 -13.56 -12.79
N ALA A 65 14.02 -12.32 -13.24
CA ALA A 65 13.18 -11.30 -12.63
C ALA A 65 12.16 -10.78 -13.63
N TYR A 66 10.88 -10.86 -13.30
CA TYR A 66 9.76 -10.55 -14.20
C TYR A 66 9.13 -9.22 -13.79
N ALA A 67 9.03 -8.27 -14.74
CA ALA A 67 8.37 -6.99 -14.54
C ALA A 67 8.10 -6.25 -15.87
N ASP A 68 7.21 -5.27 -15.83
CA ASP A 68 7.19 -4.21 -16.84
C ASP A 68 8.25 -3.17 -16.47
N PHE A 69 9.51 -3.45 -16.80
CA PHE A 69 10.65 -2.58 -16.47
C PHE A 69 10.55 -1.16 -17.06
N GLY A 70 9.68 -0.95 -18.06
CA GLY A 70 9.42 0.37 -18.64
C GLY A 70 8.45 1.21 -17.80
N GLY A 71 7.62 0.56 -16.96
CA GLY A 71 6.68 1.22 -16.06
C GLY A 71 7.22 1.47 -14.65
N LEU A 72 8.44 1.02 -14.34
CA LEU A 72 9.09 1.29 -13.06
C LEU A 72 9.62 2.73 -13.04
N ASP A 73 9.45 3.41 -11.89
CA ASP A 73 9.91 4.78 -11.68
C ASP A 73 11.42 4.88 -11.42
N ASP A 74 12.05 3.78 -11.05
CA ASP A 74 13.51 3.69 -11.01
C ASP A 74 14.07 3.79 -12.43
N HIS A 75 15.27 4.36 -12.56
CA HIS A 75 15.97 4.38 -13.84
C HIS A 75 16.11 2.94 -14.37
N THR A 76 15.35 2.55 -15.39
CA THR A 76 15.30 1.19 -15.95
C THR A 76 16.70 0.60 -16.19
N ARG A 77 17.64 1.42 -16.64
CA ARG A 77 19.05 1.03 -16.85
C ARG A 77 19.76 0.63 -15.55
N HIS A 78 19.47 1.31 -14.44
CA HIS A 78 20.02 1.00 -13.11
C HIS A 78 19.48 -0.34 -12.60
N VAL A 79 18.16 -0.55 -12.69
CA VAL A 79 17.50 -1.82 -12.32
C VAL A 79 18.09 -3.00 -13.09
N GLN A 80 18.12 -2.92 -14.43
CA GLN A 80 18.64 -3.99 -15.26
C GLN A 80 20.12 -4.30 -14.96
N ARG A 81 20.93 -3.25 -14.75
CA ARG A 81 22.34 -3.41 -14.37
C ARG A 81 22.48 -4.11 -13.02
N SER A 82 21.69 -3.71 -12.03
CA SER A 82 21.68 -4.34 -10.70
C SER A 82 21.35 -5.83 -10.81
N LEU A 83 20.27 -6.19 -11.52
CA LEU A 83 19.88 -7.58 -11.74
C LEU A 83 21.02 -8.43 -12.34
N TYR A 84 21.66 -7.95 -13.40
CA TYR A 84 22.78 -8.67 -14.02
C TYR A 84 23.98 -8.85 -13.08
N LEU A 85 24.31 -7.84 -12.25
CA LEU A 85 25.38 -7.95 -11.25
C LEU A 85 25.11 -9.05 -10.21
N HIS A 86 23.84 -9.40 -10.01
CA HIS A 86 23.40 -10.46 -9.09
C HIS A 86 23.08 -11.79 -9.79
N ALA A 87 23.45 -11.95 -11.07
CA ALA A 87 23.16 -13.14 -11.88
C ALA A 87 21.65 -13.42 -12.04
N ILE A 88 20.84 -12.36 -12.07
CA ILE A 88 19.42 -12.39 -12.36
C ILE A 88 19.18 -11.75 -13.74
N GLU A 89 18.54 -12.48 -14.64
CA GLU A 89 18.18 -12.01 -15.97
C GLU A 89 16.83 -11.26 -15.92
N PRO A 90 16.74 -10.01 -16.40
CA PRO A 90 15.47 -9.33 -16.52
C PRO A 90 14.62 -9.93 -17.66
N VAL A 91 13.40 -10.34 -17.34
CA VAL A 91 12.38 -10.78 -18.29
C VAL A 91 11.33 -9.68 -18.41
N TYR A 92 11.34 -8.99 -19.54
CA TYR A 92 10.38 -7.92 -19.79
C TYR A 92 8.99 -8.50 -20.07
N VAL A 93 8.01 -8.14 -19.24
CA VAL A 93 6.61 -8.53 -19.41
C VAL A 93 5.78 -7.25 -19.56
N PRO A 94 5.26 -6.93 -20.76
CA PRO A 94 4.52 -5.69 -20.98
C PRO A 94 3.17 -5.71 -20.25
N ALA A 95 2.85 -4.65 -19.51
CA ALA A 95 1.58 -4.52 -18.78
C ALA A 95 0.34 -4.29 -19.68
N THR A 96 0.46 -4.53 -20.99
CA THR A 96 -0.38 -3.97 -22.06
C THR A 96 -1.88 -4.25 -22.01
N MET A 97 -2.41 -5.16 -21.16
CA MET A 97 -3.86 -5.31 -20.99
C MET A 97 -4.37 -5.78 -19.61
N HIS A 98 -3.57 -6.44 -18.76
CA HIS A 98 -4.06 -7.03 -17.50
C HIS A 98 -3.01 -6.99 -16.38
N ARG A 99 -3.46 -6.75 -15.14
CA ARG A 99 -2.61 -6.60 -13.93
C ARG A 99 -1.74 -7.82 -13.59
N ASN A 100 -2.06 -9.02 -14.09
CA ASN A 100 -1.43 -10.28 -13.65
C ASN A 100 -0.56 -10.94 -14.73
N THR A 101 -0.15 -10.20 -15.77
CA THR A 101 0.60 -10.79 -16.90
C THR A 101 2.00 -11.28 -16.47
N THR A 102 2.62 -10.57 -15.53
CA THR A 102 3.92 -10.92 -14.94
C THR A 102 3.87 -12.27 -14.22
N ASP A 103 2.85 -12.47 -13.37
CA ASP A 103 2.69 -13.71 -12.58
C ASP A 103 2.49 -14.92 -13.49
N LEU A 104 1.66 -14.75 -14.53
CA LEU A 104 1.43 -15.75 -15.57
C LEU A 104 2.71 -16.14 -16.31
N GLN A 105 3.52 -15.17 -16.73
CA GLN A 105 4.78 -15.47 -17.41
C GLN A 105 5.77 -16.20 -16.49
N LEU A 106 5.90 -15.76 -15.23
CA LEU A 106 6.75 -16.43 -14.24
C LEU A 106 6.30 -17.87 -14.02
N ALA A 107 5.00 -18.10 -13.86
CA ALA A 107 4.43 -19.44 -13.69
C ALA A 107 4.73 -20.35 -14.87
N VAL A 108 4.55 -19.87 -16.12
CA VAL A 108 4.87 -20.64 -17.33
C VAL A 108 6.36 -20.98 -17.38
N ASP A 109 7.23 -20.00 -17.16
CA ASP A 109 8.68 -20.19 -17.19
C ASP A 109 9.16 -21.15 -16.09
N ALA A 110 8.53 -21.15 -14.91
CA ALA A 110 8.87 -22.07 -13.82
C ALA A 110 8.63 -23.54 -14.22
N ILE A 111 7.46 -23.82 -14.80
CA ILE A 111 7.09 -25.17 -15.26
C ILE A 111 7.96 -25.60 -16.45
N GLU A 112 8.19 -24.69 -17.39
CA GLU A 112 9.07 -24.95 -18.53
C GLU A 112 10.52 -25.23 -18.08
N MET A 113 11.03 -24.47 -17.10
CA MET A 113 12.37 -24.64 -16.56
C MET A 113 12.52 -25.97 -15.85
N ARG A 114 11.52 -26.41 -15.08
CA ARG A 114 11.49 -27.75 -14.45
C ARG A 114 11.70 -28.87 -15.46
N ASP A 115 11.14 -28.72 -16.67
CA ASP A 115 11.17 -29.76 -17.71
C ASP A 115 12.44 -29.68 -18.56
N ARG A 116 12.93 -28.47 -18.87
CA ARG A 116 14.13 -28.27 -19.71
C ARG A 116 15.45 -28.32 -18.96
N HIS A 117 15.42 -28.11 -17.66
CA HIS A 117 16.60 -28.05 -16.80
C HIS A 117 16.49 -29.09 -15.67
N PRO A 118 16.64 -30.40 -15.98
CA PRO A 118 16.54 -31.45 -14.98
C PRO A 118 17.56 -31.31 -13.85
N GLU A 119 18.69 -30.65 -14.11
CA GLU A 119 19.73 -30.31 -13.14
C GLU A 119 19.25 -29.38 -12.03
N VAL A 120 18.19 -28.58 -12.26
CA VAL A 120 17.60 -27.68 -11.26
C VAL A 120 16.72 -28.49 -10.32
N THR A 121 17.21 -28.74 -9.12
CA THR A 121 16.50 -29.51 -8.08
C THR A 121 15.75 -28.62 -7.09
N THR A 122 16.13 -27.35 -6.99
CA THR A 122 15.56 -26.38 -6.06
C THR A 122 14.99 -25.18 -6.83
N PHE A 123 13.76 -24.78 -6.52
CA PHE A 123 13.14 -23.57 -7.03
C PHE A 123 12.94 -22.59 -5.89
N VAL A 124 13.45 -21.38 -6.06
CA VAL A 124 13.28 -20.27 -5.12
C VAL A 124 12.34 -19.27 -5.76
N LEU A 125 11.13 -19.15 -5.21
CA LEU A 125 10.11 -18.21 -5.69
C LEU A 125 10.14 -16.99 -4.77
N LEU A 126 10.64 -15.87 -5.27
CA LEU A 126 10.53 -14.59 -4.56
C LEU A 126 9.21 -13.94 -4.94
N ALA A 127 8.16 -14.32 -4.22
CA ALA A 127 6.77 -13.95 -4.44
C ALA A 127 5.94 -14.15 -3.16
N GLY A 128 4.85 -13.39 -3.02
CA GLY A 128 3.96 -13.44 -1.85
C GLY A 128 2.51 -13.86 -2.15
N ASP A 129 2.10 -13.88 -3.42
CA ASP A 129 0.68 -14.06 -3.79
C ASP A 129 0.24 -15.54 -3.75
N ARG A 130 -1.01 -15.77 -3.35
CA ARG A 130 -1.67 -17.09 -3.40
C ARG A 130 -1.72 -17.68 -4.80
N ASP A 131 -1.69 -16.84 -5.84
CA ASP A 131 -1.77 -17.26 -7.24
C ASP A 131 -0.59 -18.15 -7.66
N TYR A 132 0.51 -18.16 -6.88
CA TYR A 132 1.65 -19.06 -7.09
C TYR A 132 1.47 -20.47 -6.48
N ALA A 133 0.45 -20.72 -5.66
CA ALA A 133 0.24 -22.02 -5.02
C ALA A 133 0.11 -23.21 -6.01
N PRO A 134 -0.55 -23.08 -7.19
CA PRO A 134 -0.54 -24.12 -8.20
C PRO A 134 0.86 -24.42 -8.76
N VAL A 135 1.72 -23.39 -8.90
CA VAL A 135 3.11 -23.56 -9.36
C VAL A 135 3.91 -24.32 -8.33
N VAL A 136 3.83 -23.93 -7.05
CA VAL A 136 4.48 -24.64 -5.94
C VAL A 136 4.07 -26.12 -5.94
N THR A 137 2.77 -26.39 -6.00
CA THR A 137 2.23 -27.75 -6.01
C THR A 137 2.75 -28.56 -7.20
N ALA A 138 2.79 -27.97 -8.40
CA ALA A 138 3.27 -28.65 -9.60
C ALA A 138 4.79 -28.91 -9.60
N LEU A 139 5.58 -28.07 -8.92
CA LEU A 139 7.01 -28.29 -8.75
C LEU A 139 7.27 -29.40 -7.71
N LEU A 140 6.60 -29.35 -6.57
CA LEU A 140 6.70 -30.37 -5.50
C LEU A 140 6.26 -31.75 -6.00
N ALA A 141 5.15 -31.82 -6.75
CA ALA A 141 4.65 -33.08 -7.32
C ALA A 141 5.66 -33.78 -8.26
N HIS A 142 6.64 -33.02 -8.78
CA HIS A 142 7.73 -33.54 -9.62
C HIS A 142 9.05 -33.70 -8.85
N GLY A 143 9.01 -33.75 -7.52
CA GLY A 143 10.18 -34.00 -6.67
C GLY A 143 11.17 -32.84 -6.63
N ARG A 144 10.73 -31.62 -6.98
CA ARG A 144 11.56 -30.41 -6.80
C ARG A 144 11.36 -29.87 -5.39
N ARG A 145 12.42 -29.37 -4.77
CA ARG A 145 12.32 -28.55 -3.56
C ARG A 145 11.84 -27.15 -3.94
N VAL A 146 10.94 -26.56 -3.17
CA VAL A 146 10.45 -25.20 -3.40
C VAL A 146 10.64 -24.35 -2.14
N MET A 147 11.35 -23.25 -2.27
CA MET A 147 11.57 -22.26 -1.22
C MET A 147 10.84 -20.98 -1.58
N VAL A 148 9.93 -20.52 -0.73
CA VAL A 148 9.27 -19.23 -0.93
C VAL A 148 10.06 -18.14 -0.21
N VAL A 149 10.29 -17.01 -0.88
CA VAL A 149 10.93 -15.83 -0.31
C VAL A 149 9.98 -14.66 -0.46
N GLY A 150 9.70 -13.96 0.63
CA GLY A 150 8.74 -12.86 0.61
C GLY A 150 8.72 -12.12 1.92
N PHE A 151 8.06 -10.97 1.94
CA PHE A 151 7.88 -10.22 3.18
C PHE A 151 6.72 -10.83 3.96
N LYS A 152 6.97 -11.19 5.21
CA LYS A 152 5.99 -11.93 6.03
C LYS A 152 4.64 -11.25 6.14
N GLU A 153 4.59 -9.91 6.17
CA GLU A 153 3.32 -9.16 6.24
C GLU A 153 2.46 -9.26 4.98
N HIS A 154 3.09 -9.52 3.83
CA HIS A 154 2.44 -9.54 2.50
C HIS A 154 2.43 -10.94 1.87
N LEU A 155 2.76 -11.96 2.67
CA LEU A 155 2.78 -13.35 2.24
C LEU A 155 1.43 -13.99 2.50
N SER A 156 0.85 -14.61 1.47
CA SER A 156 -0.40 -15.35 1.63
C SER A 156 -0.21 -16.59 2.50
N PRO A 157 -1.00 -16.78 3.58
CA PRO A 157 -1.01 -18.02 4.34
C PRO A 157 -1.34 -19.24 3.46
N TYR A 158 -2.21 -19.05 2.46
CA TYR A 158 -2.57 -20.09 1.51
C TYR A 158 -1.37 -20.56 0.68
N LEU A 159 -0.47 -19.66 0.26
CA LEU A 159 0.74 -20.04 -0.46
C LEU A 159 1.63 -20.94 0.41
N LEU A 160 1.80 -20.57 1.69
CA LEU A 160 2.61 -21.33 2.65
C LEU A 160 2.04 -22.72 2.94
N GLU A 161 0.72 -22.87 3.01
CA GLU A 161 0.08 -24.18 3.21
C GLU A 161 0.41 -25.17 2.07
N HIS A 162 0.83 -24.67 0.91
CA HIS A 162 1.19 -25.48 -0.26
C HIS A 162 2.69 -25.75 -0.38
N THR A 163 3.55 -25.19 0.48
CA THR A 163 4.99 -25.50 0.48
C THR A 163 5.30 -26.75 1.31
N ASP A 164 6.46 -27.38 1.05
CA ASP A 164 6.89 -28.52 1.85
C ASP A 164 7.30 -28.04 3.26
N ALA A 165 6.55 -28.46 4.28
CA ALA A 165 6.76 -28.10 5.68
C ALA A 165 6.85 -26.58 5.98
N GLY A 166 6.23 -25.72 5.15
CA GLY A 166 6.27 -24.27 5.36
C GLY A 166 7.60 -23.63 4.98
N GLU A 167 8.38 -24.23 4.08
CA GLU A 167 9.70 -23.73 3.69
C GLU A 167 9.63 -22.30 3.13
N PHE A 168 10.06 -21.34 3.96
CA PHE A 168 9.95 -19.92 3.74
C PHE A 168 11.16 -19.16 4.29
N ILE A 169 11.58 -18.12 3.58
CA ILE A 169 12.58 -17.15 4.04
C ILE A 169 11.92 -15.77 4.05
N ASP A 170 11.95 -15.11 5.21
CA ASP A 170 11.52 -13.72 5.31
C ASP A 170 12.52 -12.81 4.60
N ALA A 171 12.04 -12.13 3.56
CA ALA A 171 12.83 -11.18 2.78
C ALA A 171 13.37 -10.02 3.64
N ALA A 172 12.69 -9.67 4.74
CA ALA A 172 13.17 -8.64 5.67
C ALA A 172 14.49 -9.03 6.35
N GLU A 173 14.71 -10.32 6.62
CA GLU A 173 15.96 -10.83 7.22
C GLU A 173 17.15 -10.78 6.25
N LEU A 174 16.87 -10.64 4.94
CA LEU A 174 17.88 -10.56 3.87
C LEU A 174 18.28 -9.11 3.55
N LEU A 175 17.63 -8.13 4.18
CA LEU A 175 17.93 -6.72 4.00
C LEU A 175 18.82 -6.19 5.14
N PRO A 176 19.57 -5.08 4.91
CA PRO A 176 20.28 -4.40 5.98
C PRO A 176 19.32 -3.96 7.09
N ALA A 177 19.80 -3.93 8.34
CA ALA A 177 19.04 -3.38 9.45
C ALA A 177 18.60 -1.93 9.14
N ASP A 178 17.36 -1.60 9.50
CA ASP A 178 16.74 -0.28 9.30
C ASP A 178 16.63 0.16 7.81
N ALA A 179 16.79 -0.77 6.86
CA ALA A 179 16.66 -0.47 5.43
C ALA A 179 15.22 -0.14 5.01
N LEU A 180 14.23 -0.66 5.75
CA LEU A 180 12.82 -0.44 5.47
C LEU A 180 12.22 0.50 6.50
N VAL A 181 11.64 1.59 6.01
CA VAL A 181 10.78 2.47 6.82
C VAL A 181 9.50 1.69 7.19
N PRO A 182 8.95 1.85 8.41
CA PRO A 182 7.67 1.27 8.77
C PRO A 182 6.58 1.66 7.77
N GLU A 183 5.68 0.72 7.48
CA GLU A 183 4.52 1.01 6.65
C GLU A 183 3.63 2.03 7.37
N VAL A 184 3.34 3.14 6.69
CA VAL A 184 2.50 4.21 7.20
C VAL A 184 1.09 3.94 6.68
N GLU A 185 0.18 3.48 7.55
CA GLU A 185 -1.19 3.11 7.16
C GLU A 185 -1.90 4.28 6.47
N VAL A 186 -2.69 3.97 5.43
CA VAL A 186 -3.54 4.98 4.78
C VAL A 186 -4.47 5.61 5.82
N GLY A 187 -4.53 6.93 5.85
CA GLY A 187 -5.28 7.69 6.86
C GLY A 187 -4.47 8.07 8.10
N THR A 188 -3.23 7.61 8.25
CA THR A 188 -2.36 8.14 9.32
C THR A 188 -1.92 9.57 9.03
N ALA A 189 -1.78 10.35 10.10
CA ALA A 189 -1.27 11.71 10.04
C ALA A 189 0.19 11.70 9.55
N ILE A 190 0.49 12.45 8.49
CA ILE A 190 1.88 12.67 8.05
C ILE A 190 2.61 13.53 9.10
N GLN A 191 1.87 14.43 9.75
CA GLN A 191 2.34 15.23 10.87
C GLN A 191 1.17 15.55 11.79
N THR A 192 1.18 15.02 13.02
CA THR A 192 0.20 15.38 14.04
C THR A 192 0.50 16.80 14.52
N THR A 193 -0.55 17.60 14.64
CA THR A 193 -0.44 19.00 15.04
C THR A 193 -1.62 19.36 15.93
N GLU A 194 -1.37 20.16 16.97
CA GLU A 194 -2.39 20.60 17.92
C GLU A 194 -3.20 21.76 17.33
N PHE A 195 -4.43 21.96 17.83
CA PHE A 195 -5.23 23.14 17.51
C PHE A 195 -4.51 24.41 17.95
N SER A 196 -4.69 25.49 17.19
CA SER A 196 -4.26 26.82 17.61
C SER A 196 -4.98 27.23 18.90
N ALA A 197 -4.43 28.23 19.61
CA ALA A 197 -5.10 28.78 20.79
C ALA A 197 -6.46 29.35 20.40
N ILE A 198 -7.49 29.03 21.20
CA ILE A 198 -8.87 29.50 21.00
C ILE A 198 -8.89 31.02 21.01
N GLN A 199 -9.39 31.60 19.92
CA GLN A 199 -9.60 33.02 19.72
C GLN A 199 -10.97 33.22 19.06
N ASP A 200 -11.57 34.40 19.20
CA ASP A 200 -12.81 34.69 18.50
C ASP A 200 -12.53 34.81 16.98
N PRO A 201 -13.43 34.29 16.11
CA PRO A 201 -13.33 34.49 14.67
C PRO A 201 -13.23 35.97 14.32
N ALA A 202 -12.35 36.30 13.38
CA ALA A 202 -11.96 37.68 13.11
C ALA A 202 -13.04 38.44 12.33
N TYR A 203 -13.84 37.73 11.54
CA TYR A 203 -14.85 38.29 10.65
C TYR A 203 -16.19 37.59 10.83
N GLU A 204 -17.29 38.31 10.58
CA GLU A 204 -18.65 37.73 10.62
C GLU A 204 -18.78 36.57 9.61
N ILE A 205 -18.12 36.66 8.45
CA ILE A 205 -18.13 35.62 7.42
C ILE A 205 -17.46 34.30 7.87
N ASP A 206 -16.64 34.34 8.92
CA ASP A 206 -16.05 33.13 9.51
C ASP A 206 -17.13 32.31 10.24
N TYR A 207 -18.13 32.97 10.84
CA TYR A 207 -19.29 32.30 11.41
C TYR A 207 -20.16 31.66 10.34
N ASP A 208 -20.37 32.32 9.20
CA ASP A 208 -21.06 31.73 8.05
C ASP A 208 -20.32 30.48 7.54
N ALA A 209 -18.99 30.52 7.50
CA ALA A 209 -18.16 29.37 7.14
C ALA A 209 -18.30 28.21 8.14
N LEU A 210 -18.32 28.49 9.45
CA LEU A 210 -18.59 27.49 10.48
C LEU A 210 -19.99 26.91 10.36
N GLU A 211 -20.99 27.73 10.03
CA GLU A 211 -22.37 27.26 9.80
C GLU A 211 -22.40 26.26 8.64
N VAL A 212 -21.73 26.56 7.53
CA VAL A 212 -21.61 25.64 6.39
C VAL A 212 -20.90 24.34 6.80
N VAL A 213 -19.81 24.43 7.57
CA VAL A 213 -19.08 23.26 8.08
C VAL A 213 -20.02 22.38 8.93
N GLU A 214 -20.66 22.92 9.95
CA GLU A 214 -21.52 22.15 10.86
C GLU A 214 -22.78 21.63 10.16
N LYS A 215 -23.45 22.45 9.35
CA LYS A 215 -24.70 22.10 8.65
C LYS A 215 -24.55 20.95 7.69
N PHE A 216 -23.46 20.92 6.91
CA PHE A 216 -23.26 19.92 5.86
C PHE A 216 -22.32 18.78 6.28
N PHE A 217 -21.44 19.01 7.25
CA PHE A 217 -20.38 18.07 7.60
C PHE A 217 -20.25 17.78 9.09
N GLY A 218 -21.00 18.43 9.99
CA GLY A 218 -20.87 18.27 11.46
C GLY A 218 -21.15 16.86 11.99
N GLN A 219 -21.68 15.96 11.16
CA GLN A 219 -21.85 14.53 11.46
C GLN A 219 -20.57 13.70 11.27
N TYR A 220 -19.54 14.26 10.63
CA TYR A 220 -18.28 13.58 10.34
C TYR A 220 -17.20 14.06 11.31
N GLU A 221 -16.45 13.12 11.89
CA GLU A 221 -15.28 13.45 12.73
C GLU A 221 -14.14 14.05 11.90
N GLU A 222 -14.05 13.69 10.62
CA GLU A 222 -13.05 14.19 9.68
C GLU A 222 -13.71 14.63 8.36
N ILE A 223 -13.31 15.79 7.86
CA ILE A 223 -13.92 16.40 6.68
C ILE A 223 -12.87 16.52 5.58
N TYR A 224 -13.08 15.87 4.43
CA TYR A 224 -12.18 16.05 3.29
C TYR A 224 -12.18 17.51 2.81
N LEU A 225 -11.00 18.10 2.65
CA LEU A 225 -10.88 19.51 2.30
C LEU A 225 -11.48 19.85 0.94
N THR A 226 -11.31 18.99 -0.07
CA THR A 226 -11.79 19.30 -1.43
C THR A 226 -13.33 19.41 -1.53
N PRO A 227 -14.13 18.47 -1.01
CA PRO A 227 -15.57 18.64 -0.91
C PRO A 227 -15.99 19.87 -0.10
N LEU A 228 -15.30 20.16 1.01
CA LEU A 228 -15.60 21.30 1.86
C LEU A 228 -15.39 22.63 1.14
N LEU A 229 -14.23 22.83 0.50
CA LEU A 229 -13.92 24.06 -0.24
C LEU A 229 -14.95 24.33 -1.34
N ARG A 230 -15.41 23.26 -2.02
CA ARG A 230 -16.47 23.38 -3.01
C ARG A 230 -17.79 23.81 -2.37
N ARG A 231 -18.16 23.24 -1.23
CA ARG A 231 -19.39 23.64 -0.51
C ARG A 231 -19.33 25.06 0.02
N LEU A 232 -18.21 25.50 0.58
CA LEU A 232 -18.01 26.89 0.98
C LEU A 232 -18.14 27.83 -0.22
N SER A 233 -17.57 27.47 -1.37
CA SER A 233 -17.72 28.25 -2.60
C SER A 233 -19.17 28.31 -3.10
N ASP A 234 -19.94 27.22 -2.98
CA ASP A 234 -21.32 27.15 -3.45
C ASP A 234 -22.28 27.95 -2.56
N GLU A 235 -22.07 27.97 -1.24
CA GLU A 235 -22.98 28.60 -0.27
C GLU A 235 -22.62 30.08 0.03
N ILE A 236 -21.33 30.41 0.14
CA ILE A 236 -20.86 31.76 0.52
C ILE A 236 -20.55 32.61 -0.72
N GLY A 237 -20.07 31.97 -1.80
CA GLY A 237 -19.64 32.66 -3.02
C GLY A 237 -18.25 33.29 -2.93
N GLU A 238 -17.91 34.15 -3.89
CA GLU A 238 -16.64 34.87 -3.92
C GLU A 238 -16.80 36.26 -3.27
N VAL A 239 -16.29 36.39 -2.04
CA VAL A 239 -16.19 37.66 -1.33
C VAL A 239 -14.75 38.15 -1.38
N GLU A 240 -14.54 39.45 -1.63
CA GLU A 240 -13.20 40.03 -1.78
C GLU A 240 -12.39 39.82 -0.50
N GLY A 241 -11.28 39.08 -0.59
CA GLY A 241 -10.41 38.74 0.54
C GLY A 241 -10.82 37.51 1.34
N HIS A 242 -11.98 36.90 1.06
CA HIS A 242 -12.52 35.75 1.79
C HIS A 242 -12.91 34.61 0.83
N ASP A 243 -11.95 34.13 0.05
CA ASP A 243 -12.14 32.90 -0.71
C ASP A 243 -12.19 31.67 0.22
N PRO A 244 -12.75 30.52 -0.22
CA PRO A 244 -12.89 29.33 0.62
C PRO A 244 -11.60 28.85 1.31
N LYS A 245 -10.42 29.08 0.72
CA LYS A 245 -9.16 28.69 1.38
C LYS A 245 -8.77 29.67 2.47
N SER A 246 -9.02 30.96 2.26
CA SER A 246 -8.76 32.01 3.26
C SER A 246 -9.69 31.81 4.47
N LEU A 247 -10.98 31.53 4.25
CA LEU A 247 -11.92 31.19 5.33
C LEU A 247 -11.46 29.99 6.16
N VAL A 248 -10.99 28.92 5.52
CA VAL A 248 -10.44 27.76 6.24
C VAL A 248 -9.18 28.12 7.02
N ALA A 249 -8.34 29.01 6.49
CA ALA A 249 -7.13 29.48 7.18
C ALA A 249 -7.47 30.34 8.40
N ASP A 250 -8.45 31.24 8.28
CA ASP A 250 -8.92 32.11 9.36
C ASP A 250 -9.50 31.27 10.52
N LEU A 251 -10.31 30.24 10.18
CA LEU A 251 -10.83 29.28 11.16
C LEU A 251 -9.74 28.43 11.82
N GLU A 252 -8.66 28.12 11.09
CA GLU A 252 -7.51 27.39 11.64
C GLU A 252 -6.67 28.29 12.57
N GLU A 253 -6.54 29.58 12.26
CA GLU A 253 -5.83 30.56 13.06
C GLU A 253 -6.52 30.83 14.40
N CYS A 254 -7.86 30.92 14.40
CA CYS A 254 -8.64 31.09 15.63
C CYS A 254 -8.80 29.80 16.46
N GLY A 255 -8.37 28.65 15.92
CA GLY A 255 -8.41 27.36 16.61
C GLY A 255 -9.77 26.67 16.58
N ALA A 256 -10.71 27.14 15.75
CA ALA A 256 -12.01 26.51 15.54
C ALA A 256 -11.88 25.21 14.71
N VAL A 257 -10.91 25.15 13.81
CA VAL A 257 -10.61 23.97 13.00
C VAL A 257 -9.11 23.68 12.93
N ARG A 258 -8.75 22.50 12.42
CA ARG A 258 -7.36 22.11 12.18
C ARG A 258 -7.25 21.35 10.87
N LEU A 259 -6.28 21.70 10.04
CA LEU A 259 -5.94 20.92 8.85
C LEU A 259 -4.89 19.87 9.19
N GLU A 260 -5.18 18.61 8.87
CA GLU A 260 -4.24 17.52 9.00
C GLU A 260 -4.03 16.82 7.65
N ARG A 261 -2.77 16.71 7.24
CA ARG A 261 -2.40 16.00 6.02
C ARG A 261 -2.25 14.51 6.35
N ARG A 262 -3.04 13.68 5.68
CA ARG A 262 -3.09 12.23 5.82
C ARG A 262 -2.37 11.53 4.69
N LYS A 263 -1.78 10.37 5.00
CA LYS A 263 -1.24 9.46 3.99
C LYS A 263 -2.40 8.89 3.15
N GLY A 264 -2.31 9.00 1.83
CA GLY A 264 -3.34 8.49 0.93
C GLY A 264 -2.75 7.62 -0.19
N MET A 265 -3.63 6.95 -0.92
CA MET A 265 -3.31 6.12 -2.08
C MET A 265 -4.31 6.43 -3.20
N PRO A 266 -3.88 6.93 -4.39
CA PRO A 266 -2.50 7.13 -4.85
C PRO A 266 -1.82 8.41 -4.37
N TYR A 267 -2.57 9.37 -3.81
CA TYR A 267 -2.04 10.67 -3.36
C TYR A 267 -2.46 10.93 -1.91
N ASP A 268 -1.60 11.62 -1.16
CA ASP A 268 -1.93 12.15 0.15
C ASP A 268 -3.12 13.12 0.06
N TYR A 269 -3.91 13.20 1.14
CA TYR A 269 -5.08 14.08 1.21
C TYR A 269 -5.04 14.91 2.49
N THR A 270 -5.82 15.99 2.52
CA THR A 270 -5.97 16.83 3.71
C THR A 270 -7.39 16.69 4.24
N VAL A 271 -7.49 16.47 5.54
CA VAL A 271 -8.76 16.53 6.29
C VAL A 271 -8.78 17.75 7.17
N LEU A 272 -9.98 18.25 7.43
CA LEU A 272 -10.27 19.26 8.42
C LEU A 272 -10.92 18.58 9.63
N LEU A 273 -10.39 18.87 10.81
CA LEU A 273 -10.91 18.46 12.10
C LEU A 273 -11.54 19.68 12.77
N VAL A 274 -12.72 19.52 13.36
CA VAL A 274 -13.42 20.61 14.04
C VAL A 274 -13.14 20.54 15.55
N ASN A 275 -12.80 21.68 16.15
CA ASN A 275 -12.60 21.79 17.58
C ASN A 275 -13.94 21.91 18.31
N GLY A 276 -14.44 20.80 18.86
CA GLY A 276 -15.71 20.78 19.59
C GLY A 276 -15.70 21.59 20.91
N GLU A 277 -14.54 22.03 21.39
CA GLU A 277 -14.42 22.87 22.58
C GLU A 277 -14.40 24.38 22.26
N HIS A 278 -14.36 24.74 20.97
CA HIS A 278 -14.32 26.13 20.55
C HIS A 278 -15.68 26.82 20.76
N PRO A 279 -15.77 27.98 21.45
CA PRO A 279 -17.03 28.65 21.75
C PRO A 279 -17.91 28.92 20.52
N ALA A 280 -17.35 29.45 19.43
CA ALA A 280 -18.09 29.70 18.20
C ALA A 280 -18.62 28.40 17.53
N VAL A 281 -17.90 27.28 17.67
CA VAL A 281 -18.38 25.98 17.14
C VAL A 281 -19.57 25.49 17.96
N ILE A 282 -19.49 25.64 19.29
CA ILE A 282 -20.58 25.27 20.20
C ILE A 282 -21.83 26.10 19.91
N GLU A 283 -21.67 27.42 19.77
CA GLU A 283 -22.76 28.35 19.46
C GLU A 283 -23.47 27.98 18.15
N VAL A 284 -22.72 27.85 17.06
CA VAL A 284 -23.26 27.45 15.74
C VAL A 284 -23.95 26.08 15.81
N ARG A 285 -23.35 25.12 16.53
CA ARG A 285 -23.92 23.78 16.69
C ARG A 285 -25.22 23.80 17.49
N GLU A 286 -25.33 24.64 18.51
CA GLU A 286 -26.55 24.84 19.30
C GLU A 286 -27.64 25.53 18.49
N GLU A 287 -27.32 26.50 17.65
CA GLU A 287 -28.28 27.15 16.76
C GLU A 287 -28.87 26.17 15.73
N ILE A 288 -28.00 25.39 15.07
CA ILE A 288 -28.42 24.42 14.05
C ILE A 288 -29.23 23.26 14.66
N HIS A 289 -28.79 22.71 15.80
CA HIS A 289 -29.49 21.58 16.43
C HIS A 289 -30.68 22.00 17.31
N GLY A 290 -30.62 23.17 17.93
CA GLY A 290 -31.72 23.76 18.70
C GLY A 290 -32.92 24.10 17.83
N ALA A 291 -32.70 24.58 16.60
CA ALA A 291 -33.76 24.80 15.61
C ALA A 291 -34.49 23.50 15.21
N ARG A 292 -33.82 22.34 15.30
CA ARG A 292 -34.38 21.03 14.93
C ARG A 292 -35.36 20.45 15.96
N VAL A 293 -35.25 20.84 17.23
CA VAL A 293 -36.12 20.35 18.33
C VAL A 293 -37.45 21.12 18.38
N VAL A 294 -37.50 22.36 17.89
CA VAL A 294 -38.71 23.19 17.91
C VAL A 294 -39.70 22.82 16.79
N ALA A 295 -39.23 22.19 15.70
CA ALA A 295 -40.06 21.85 14.53
C ALA A 295 -40.87 20.54 14.64
N THR A 296 -40.84 19.84 15.78
CA THR A 296 -41.54 18.54 15.96
C THR A 296 -42.80 18.58 16.84
N ASP A 297 -43.27 19.76 17.27
CA ASP A 297 -44.50 19.90 18.07
C ASP A 297 -45.67 20.53 17.27
N ASP A 298 -45.97 19.97 16.09
CA ASP A 298 -47.28 20.17 15.47
C ASP A 298 -48.18 19.01 15.89
N GLY A 299 -48.74 19.16 17.09
CA GLY A 299 -49.74 18.26 17.67
C GLY A 299 -50.93 18.06 16.73
N LEU A 300 -50.97 16.92 16.06
CA LEU A 300 -52.17 16.38 15.44
C LEU A 300 -52.78 15.33 16.37
N PRO A 301 -54.08 15.42 16.71
CA PRO A 301 -54.75 14.40 17.50
C PRO A 301 -54.92 13.16 16.61
N PHE A 302 -54.39 12.02 17.05
CA PHE A 302 -54.69 10.72 16.46
C PHE A 302 -56.13 10.34 16.85
N ASP A 303 -56.99 10.19 15.86
CA ASP A 303 -58.27 9.48 16.01
C ASP A 303 -57.96 8.01 16.28
N ASP A 304 -58.35 7.56 17.46
CA ASP A 304 -58.26 6.20 17.95
C ASP A 304 -59.65 5.56 17.72
N ASP A 305 -59.81 4.83 16.62
CA ASP A 305 -60.97 3.95 16.41
C ASP A 305 -60.62 2.82 15.44
N ALA A 306 -60.07 1.75 15.99
CA ALA A 306 -60.11 0.43 15.39
C ALA A 306 -60.18 -0.65 16.48
N GLU A 307 -61.39 -0.89 17.00
CA GLU A 307 -61.75 -2.19 17.56
C GLU A 307 -63.15 -2.65 17.08
N ILE A 308 -63.11 -3.81 16.42
CA ILE A 308 -64.16 -4.81 16.07
C ILE A 308 -65.03 -4.53 14.83
#